data_AF-A0A258GZ82-F1
#
_entry.id   AF-A0A258GZ82-F1
#
_cell.length_a   1.000
_cell.length_b   1.000
_cell.length_c   1.000
_cell.angle_alpha   90.00
_cell.angle_beta   90.00
_cell.angle_gamma   90.00
#
_symmetry.space_group_name_H-M   'P 1'
#
loop_
_entity.id
_entity.type
_entity.pdbx_description
1 polymer ?
#
loop_
_entity_poly.entity_id
_entity_poly.type
_entity_poly.pdbx_seq_one_letter_code
_entity_poly.pdbx_strand_id
1 'polypeptide(L)'
;MGNTEQLPLPWAGWPDEIGCNFAAGHLVQNLGQPLVGGDGRLHAETFMAAAGVLAGWGAQRSLLADPKTLSGEPLQLHMVTLKDGREMLYGDAINNRLMSSDPEQARFCVWNNLAGTAIGHGLAEADLPEVGELFRRVTERMGGPLEGMPTTPDDHRPAAPAGVLLARVMPVAVACLTGEISKITKSQGFAASESSYQALTAWTAAKVLAQCCSVMAPGLALVIGMESAIYGSKLRPPGA
;
A
#
# COMPACT_ATOMS: atom_id res chain seq x y z
N MET A 1 -6.96 32.77 -10.75
CA MET A 1 -6.14 31.61 -11.15
C MET A 1 -5.07 31.46 -10.09
N GLY A 2 -5.36 30.68 -9.05
CA GLY A 2 -4.34 30.37 -8.05
C GLY A 2 -3.35 29.40 -8.69
N ASN A 3 -2.06 29.75 -8.69
CA ASN A 3 -1.00 28.78 -8.95
C ASN A 3 -1.12 27.72 -7.85
N THR A 4 -1.79 26.60 -8.16
CA THR A 4 -1.62 25.38 -7.37
C THR A 4 -0.21 24.91 -7.68
N GLU A 5 0.77 25.36 -6.90
CA GLU A 5 2.11 24.76 -6.91
C GLU A 5 1.89 23.26 -6.71
N GLN A 6 2.14 22.52 -7.78
CA GLN A 6 2.01 21.07 -7.77
C GLN A 6 3.15 20.57 -6.89
N LEU A 7 2.80 20.10 -5.68
CA LEU A 7 3.78 19.57 -4.74
C LEU A 7 4.63 18.51 -5.48
N PRO A 8 5.96 18.57 -5.34
CA PRO A 8 6.83 17.61 -6.00
C PRO A 8 6.48 16.19 -5.54
N LEU A 9 6.69 15.22 -6.43
CA LEU A 9 6.53 13.82 -6.08
C LEU A 9 7.45 13.46 -4.90
N PRO A 10 7.07 12.49 -4.03
CA PRO A 10 7.83 12.18 -2.83
C PRO A 10 9.31 11.86 -3.10
N TRP A 11 9.59 11.23 -4.24
CA TRP A 11 10.92 10.80 -4.68
C TRP A 11 11.63 11.79 -5.62
N ALA A 12 11.17 13.04 -5.71
CA ALA A 12 11.86 14.06 -6.51
C ALA A 12 13.30 14.26 -6.02
N GLY A 13 14.27 14.23 -6.94
CA GLY A 13 15.69 14.33 -6.67
C GLY A 13 16.37 13.03 -6.21
N TRP A 14 15.66 11.89 -6.17
CA TRP A 14 16.26 10.60 -5.82
C TRP A 14 17.10 10.02 -6.97
N PRO A 15 18.13 9.18 -6.67
CA PRO A 15 18.96 8.57 -7.69
C PRO A 15 18.18 7.75 -8.74
N ASP A 16 17.07 7.15 -8.33
CA ASP A 16 16.18 6.33 -9.17
C ASP A 16 14.87 7.07 -9.57
N GLU A 17 14.87 8.42 -9.54
CA GLU A 17 13.68 9.25 -9.82
C GLU A 17 12.97 8.86 -11.13
N ILE A 18 13.73 8.63 -12.21
CA ILE A 18 13.16 8.26 -13.51
C ILE A 18 12.44 6.91 -13.41
N GLY A 19 13.06 5.92 -12.77
CA GLY A 19 12.46 4.61 -12.53
C GLY A 19 11.19 4.72 -11.68
N CYS A 20 11.23 5.55 -10.63
CA CYS A 20 10.09 5.83 -9.79
C CYS A 20 8.92 6.47 -10.55
N ASN A 21 9.19 7.46 -11.42
CA ASN A 21 8.17 8.10 -12.23
C ASN A 21 7.46 7.11 -13.17
N PHE A 22 8.22 6.25 -13.85
CA PHE A 22 7.64 5.20 -14.70
C PHE A 22 6.86 4.17 -13.88
N ALA A 23 7.43 3.69 -12.77
CA ALA A 23 6.78 2.72 -11.90
C ALA A 23 5.44 3.25 -11.37
N ALA A 24 5.41 4.49 -10.87
CA ALA A 24 4.19 5.13 -10.37
C ALA A 24 3.11 5.26 -11.45
N GLY A 25 3.49 5.72 -12.65
CA GLY A 25 2.57 5.82 -13.78
C GLY A 25 2.01 4.47 -14.22
N HIS A 26 2.88 3.46 -14.33
CA HIS A 26 2.47 2.12 -14.73
C HIS A 26 1.61 1.42 -13.67
N LEU A 27 1.92 1.60 -12.39
CA LEU A 27 1.09 1.07 -11.29
C LEU A 27 -0.34 1.62 -11.39
N VAL A 28 -0.51 2.94 -11.49
CA VAL A 28 -1.86 3.54 -11.59
C VAL A 28 -2.63 3.04 -12.82
N GLN A 29 -1.95 2.82 -13.94
CA GLN A 29 -2.59 2.38 -15.19
C GLN A 29 -2.94 0.88 -15.22
N ASN A 30 -2.14 0.03 -14.56
CA ASN A 30 -2.20 -1.42 -14.78
C ASN A 30 -2.66 -2.21 -13.54
N LEU A 31 -2.60 -1.63 -12.33
CA LEU A 31 -2.90 -2.35 -11.09
C LEU A 31 -4.32 -2.93 -11.05
N GLY A 32 -5.29 -2.25 -11.68
CA GLY A 32 -6.69 -2.71 -11.73
C GLY A 32 -6.94 -3.88 -12.70
N GLN A 33 -6.08 -4.12 -13.69
CA GLN A 33 -6.34 -5.10 -14.76
C GLN A 33 -6.56 -6.53 -14.23
N PRO A 34 -5.76 -7.07 -13.29
CA PRO A 34 -5.96 -8.44 -12.77
C PRO A 34 -7.19 -8.58 -11.86
N LEU A 35 -7.85 -7.47 -11.53
CA LEU A 35 -8.98 -7.42 -10.60
C LEU A 35 -10.33 -7.29 -11.32
N VAL A 36 -10.32 -7.09 -12.64
CA VAL A 36 -11.54 -7.00 -13.44
C VAL A 36 -12.27 -8.35 -13.38
N GLY A 37 -13.53 -8.32 -12.97
CA GLY A 37 -14.40 -9.49 -12.87
C GLY A 37 -14.78 -10.07 -14.23
N GLY A 38 -15.44 -11.24 -14.21
CA GLY A 38 -15.96 -11.87 -15.44
C GLY A 38 -17.05 -11.05 -16.14
N ASP A 39 -17.63 -10.07 -15.45
CA ASP A 39 -18.59 -9.09 -15.97
C ASP A 39 -17.90 -7.85 -16.58
N GLY A 40 -16.57 -7.81 -16.61
CA GLY A 40 -15.78 -6.71 -17.13
C GLY A 40 -15.71 -5.49 -16.20
N ARG A 41 -16.12 -5.62 -14.94
CA ARG A 41 -16.15 -4.50 -13.98
C ARG A 41 -15.07 -4.62 -12.91
N LEU A 42 -14.64 -3.46 -12.41
CA LEU A 42 -13.71 -3.33 -11.30
C LEU A 42 -14.46 -2.81 -10.07
N HIS A 43 -14.51 -3.59 -9.01
CA HIS A 43 -15.17 -3.19 -7.76
C HIS A 43 -14.25 -2.25 -6.97
N ALA A 44 -14.77 -1.10 -6.53
CA ALA A 44 -13.98 -0.07 -5.86
C ALA A 44 -13.33 -0.58 -4.57
N GLU A 45 -14.06 -1.36 -3.78
CA GLU A 45 -13.61 -1.96 -2.52
C GLU A 45 -12.46 -2.94 -2.76
N THR A 46 -12.63 -3.81 -3.78
CA THR A 46 -11.58 -4.75 -4.20
C THR A 46 -10.33 -4.02 -4.68
N PHE A 47 -10.51 -2.94 -5.45
CA PHE A 47 -9.39 -2.18 -5.98
C PHE A 47 -8.63 -1.44 -4.86
N MET A 48 -9.34 -0.79 -3.94
CA MET A 48 -8.76 -0.13 -2.79
C MET A 48 -8.06 -1.13 -1.85
N ALA A 49 -8.66 -2.29 -1.60
CA ALA A 49 -8.04 -3.34 -0.79
C ALA A 49 -6.74 -3.86 -1.42
N ALA A 50 -6.73 -4.07 -2.75
CA ALA A 50 -5.55 -4.50 -3.49
C ALA A 50 -4.43 -3.43 -3.48
N ALA A 51 -4.77 -2.16 -3.64
CA ALA A 51 -3.80 -1.07 -3.56
C ALA A 51 -3.25 -0.90 -2.14
N GLY A 52 -4.11 -1.03 -1.12
CA GLY A 52 -3.73 -1.00 0.29
C GLY A 52 -2.74 -2.11 0.65
N VAL A 53 -3.08 -3.37 0.35
CA VAL A 53 -2.19 -4.50 0.66
C VAL A 53 -0.85 -4.41 -0.06
N LEU A 54 -0.83 -3.91 -1.29
CA LEU A 54 0.41 -3.64 -2.02
C LEU A 54 1.26 -2.55 -1.34
N ALA A 55 0.63 -1.49 -0.82
CA ALA A 55 1.32 -0.44 -0.06
C ALA A 55 1.91 -0.95 1.25
N GLY A 56 1.20 -1.83 1.94
CA GLY A 56 1.73 -2.55 3.10
C GLY A 56 2.97 -3.38 2.78
N TRP A 57 2.90 -4.16 1.71
CA TRP A 57 4.04 -4.94 1.22
C TRP A 57 5.20 -4.04 0.79
N GLY A 58 4.94 -2.94 0.10
CA GLY A 58 5.97 -1.98 -0.31
C GLY A 58 6.70 -1.36 0.87
N ALA A 59 5.96 -0.98 1.92
CA ALA A 59 6.54 -0.51 3.19
C ALA A 59 7.47 -1.55 3.84
N GLN A 60 7.05 -2.81 3.84
CA GLN A 60 7.88 -3.91 4.34
C GLN A 60 9.15 -4.11 3.49
N ARG A 61 9.03 -4.13 2.17
CA ARG A 61 10.20 -4.30 1.28
C ARG A 61 11.21 -3.19 1.45
N SER A 62 10.76 -1.93 1.52
CA SER A 62 11.67 -0.81 1.75
C SER A 62 12.34 -0.86 3.12
N LEU A 63 11.66 -1.36 4.17
CA LEU A 63 12.28 -1.57 5.48
C LEU A 63 13.39 -2.64 5.43
N LEU A 64 13.14 -3.76 4.75
CA LEU A 64 14.11 -4.85 4.62
C LEU A 64 15.31 -4.47 3.73
N ALA A 65 15.10 -3.55 2.78
CA ALA A 65 16.15 -3.00 1.92
C ALA A 65 16.92 -1.83 2.56
N ASP A 66 16.52 -1.34 3.75
CA ASP A 66 17.20 -0.23 4.42
C ASP A 66 18.63 -0.64 4.81
N PRO A 67 19.66 0.15 4.44
CA PRO A 67 21.05 -0.13 4.81
C PRO A 67 21.28 -0.40 6.29
N LYS A 68 20.51 0.23 7.19
CA LYS A 68 20.61 -0.02 8.65
C LYS A 68 20.17 -1.42 9.03
N THR A 69 19.15 -1.94 8.34
CA THR A 69 18.71 -3.33 8.45
C THR A 69 19.78 -4.29 7.94
N LEU A 70 20.43 -3.93 6.82
CA LEU A 70 21.47 -4.74 6.19
C LEU A 70 22.80 -4.73 6.97
N SER A 71 23.07 -3.67 7.73
CA SER A 71 24.25 -3.56 8.60
C SER A 71 24.13 -4.34 9.92
N GLY A 72 23.01 -5.02 10.15
CA GLY A 72 22.79 -5.85 11.34
C GLY A 72 22.46 -5.06 12.60
N GLU A 73 22.03 -3.80 12.48
CA GLU A 73 21.45 -3.10 13.63
C GLU A 73 20.14 -3.81 14.01
N PRO A 74 19.90 -4.08 15.30
CA PRO A 74 18.70 -4.77 15.73
C PRO A 74 17.48 -3.89 15.45
N LEU A 75 16.77 -4.18 14.36
CA LEU A 75 15.42 -3.70 14.20
C LEU A 75 14.57 -4.36 15.29
N GLN A 76 13.65 -3.60 15.88
CA GLN A 76 12.62 -4.13 16.77
C GLN A 76 11.56 -4.88 15.95
N LEU A 77 11.99 -5.89 15.19
CA LEU A 77 11.16 -6.80 14.41
C LEU A 77 11.19 -8.17 15.07
N HIS A 78 10.04 -8.81 15.14
CA HIS A 78 9.91 -10.19 15.59
C HIS A 78 8.95 -10.94 14.67
N MET A 79 9.24 -12.23 14.50
CA MET A 79 8.41 -13.13 13.71
C MET A 79 7.41 -13.82 14.63
N VAL A 80 6.14 -13.82 14.23
CA VAL A 80 5.08 -14.54 14.93
C VAL A 80 4.60 -15.65 14.01
N THR A 81 4.69 -16.89 14.49
CA THR A 81 4.12 -18.06 13.80
C THR A 81 2.66 -18.21 14.18
N LEU A 82 1.77 -18.16 13.19
CA LEU A 82 0.35 -18.43 13.36
C LEU A 82 0.08 -19.92 13.57
N LYS A 83 -1.14 -20.25 14.01
CA LYS A 83 -1.58 -21.63 14.25
C LYS A 83 -1.52 -22.52 13.01
N ASP A 84 -1.59 -21.93 11.82
CA ASP A 84 -1.51 -22.62 10.53
C ASP A 84 -0.06 -22.72 9.99
N GLY A 85 0.93 -22.31 10.78
CA GLY A 85 2.34 -22.36 10.42
C GLY A 85 2.84 -21.19 9.58
N ARG A 86 1.98 -20.24 9.18
CA ARG A 86 2.42 -19.03 8.49
C ARG A 86 3.18 -18.12 9.45
N GLU A 87 4.22 -17.49 8.94
CA GLU A 87 5.02 -16.52 9.67
C GLU A 87 4.63 -15.10 9.28
N MET A 88 4.49 -14.24 10.29
CA MET A 88 4.10 -12.86 10.12
C MET A 88 5.07 -11.93 10.84
N LEU A 89 5.41 -10.83 10.17
CA LEU A 89 6.33 -9.82 10.67
C LEU A 89 5.60 -8.81 11.56
N TYR A 90 6.12 -8.58 12.77
CA TYR A 90 5.61 -7.58 13.71
C TYR A 90 6.74 -6.71 14.25
N GLY A 91 6.41 -5.50 14.68
CA GLY A 91 7.36 -4.60 15.33
C GLY A 91 7.08 -3.12 15.08
N ASP A 92 7.63 -2.26 15.93
CA ASP A 92 7.47 -0.82 15.80
C ASP A 92 8.13 -0.30 14.51
N ALA A 93 9.22 -0.93 14.09
CA ALA A 93 9.92 -0.57 12.85
C ALA A 93 9.02 -0.67 11.61
N ILE A 94 8.17 -1.70 11.51
CA ILE A 94 7.23 -1.84 10.39
C ILE A 94 6.01 -0.92 10.55
N ASN A 95 5.52 -0.70 11.77
CA ASN A 95 4.43 0.23 12.02
C ASN A 95 4.80 1.68 11.64
N ASN A 96 6.03 2.10 11.97
CA ASN A 96 6.59 3.41 11.62
C ASN A 96 6.79 3.61 10.11
N ARG A 97 6.76 2.53 9.32
CA ARG A 97 6.78 2.61 7.85
C ARG A 97 5.38 2.79 7.26
N LEU A 98 4.34 2.48 8.03
CA LEU A 98 2.96 2.70 7.61
C LEU A 98 2.45 4.09 7.98
N MET A 99 2.97 4.67 9.06
CA MET A 99 2.59 6.00 9.55
C MET A 99 3.77 6.71 10.22
N SER A 100 3.81 8.03 10.09
CA SER A 100 4.76 8.86 10.84
C SER A 100 4.18 10.25 11.13
N SER A 101 4.55 10.82 12.27
CA SER A 101 4.32 12.22 12.59
C SER A 101 5.46 13.13 12.14
N ASP A 102 6.61 12.56 11.76
CA ASP A 102 7.71 13.31 11.16
C ASP A 102 7.33 13.72 9.73
N PRO A 103 7.23 15.03 9.41
CA PRO A 103 6.84 15.51 8.09
C PRO A 103 7.70 14.96 6.94
N GLU A 104 8.99 14.72 7.17
CA GLU A 104 9.89 14.23 6.13
C GLU A 104 9.60 12.77 5.75
N GLN A 105 9.13 11.98 6.71
CA GLN A 105 8.80 10.56 6.55
C GLN A 105 7.32 10.34 6.23
N ALA A 106 6.45 11.21 6.74
CA ALA A 106 5.01 11.16 6.55
C ALA A 106 4.63 11.07 5.07
N ARG A 107 5.30 11.83 4.19
CA ARG A 107 5.04 11.81 2.74
C ARG A 107 5.27 10.45 2.06
N PHE A 108 5.98 9.52 2.71
CA PHE A 108 6.20 8.16 2.21
C PHE A 108 5.25 7.14 2.84
N CYS A 109 4.60 7.49 3.95
CA CYS A 109 3.78 6.58 4.72
C CYS A 109 2.38 6.43 4.10
N VAL A 110 1.88 5.20 4.05
CA VAL A 110 0.55 4.90 3.48
C VAL A 110 -0.57 5.59 4.24
N TRP A 111 -0.52 5.64 5.58
CA TRP A 111 -1.52 6.33 6.39
C TRP A 111 -1.63 7.80 6.01
N ASN A 112 -0.51 8.52 6.04
CA ASN A 112 -0.48 9.96 5.76
C ASN A 112 -0.96 10.27 4.34
N ASN A 113 -0.59 9.43 3.35
CA ASN A 113 -1.05 9.56 1.97
C ASN A 113 -2.57 9.31 1.82
N LEU A 114 -3.08 8.23 2.41
CA LEU A 114 -4.51 7.91 2.36
C LEU A 114 -5.36 8.93 3.12
N ALA A 115 -4.97 9.30 4.34
CA ALA A 115 -5.68 10.26 5.18
C ALA A 115 -5.73 11.64 4.52
N GLY A 116 -4.58 12.14 4.02
CA GLY A 116 -4.54 13.41 3.29
C GLY A 116 -5.42 13.41 2.04
N THR A 117 -5.48 12.28 1.33
CA THR A 117 -6.35 12.14 0.15
C THR A 117 -7.83 12.07 0.54
N ALA A 118 -8.18 11.37 1.62
CA ALA A 118 -9.56 11.29 2.11
C ALA A 118 -10.07 12.68 2.56
N ILE A 119 -9.23 13.46 3.26
CA ILE A 119 -9.53 14.86 3.62
C ILE A 119 -9.72 15.71 2.36
N GLY A 120 -8.83 15.58 1.38
CA GLY A 120 -8.95 16.26 0.08
C GLY A 120 -10.24 15.93 -0.68
N HIS A 121 -10.90 14.81 -0.35
CA HIS A 121 -12.20 14.39 -0.88
C HIS A 121 -13.38 14.61 0.09
N GLY A 122 -13.19 15.43 1.14
CA GLY A 122 -14.28 15.93 1.98
C GLY A 122 -14.50 15.17 3.29
N LEU A 123 -13.61 14.25 3.67
CA LEU A 123 -13.62 13.69 5.03
C LEU A 123 -13.15 14.78 6.01
N ALA A 124 -13.93 15.04 7.07
CA ALA A 124 -13.47 15.94 8.12
C ALA A 124 -12.33 15.28 8.92
N GLU A 125 -11.34 16.07 9.35
CA GLU A 125 -10.23 15.56 10.18
C GLU A 125 -10.72 14.88 11.47
N ALA A 126 -11.81 15.40 12.05
CA ALA A 126 -12.44 14.82 13.25
C ALA A 126 -13.08 13.44 13.01
N ASP A 127 -13.36 13.09 11.75
CA ASP A 127 -13.94 11.80 11.34
C ASP A 127 -12.87 10.79 10.92
N LEU A 128 -11.58 11.14 11.01
CA LEU A 128 -10.51 10.18 10.76
C LEU A 128 -10.56 9.04 11.77
N PRO A 129 -10.43 7.77 11.33
CA PRO A 129 -10.37 6.65 12.24
C PRO A 129 -9.10 6.72 13.10
N GLU A 130 -9.22 6.31 14.37
CA GLU A 130 -8.07 6.14 15.25
C GLU A 130 -7.20 4.99 14.71
N VAL A 131 -5.90 5.25 14.49
CA VAL A 131 -5.02 4.33 13.78
C VAL A 131 -4.72 3.09 14.62
N GLY A 132 -4.56 3.23 15.93
CA GLY A 132 -4.39 2.13 16.87
C GLY A 132 -5.54 1.13 16.80
N GLU A 133 -6.78 1.61 16.69
CA GLU A 133 -7.97 0.79 16.51
C GLU A 133 -7.94 0.03 15.17
N LEU A 134 -7.43 0.61 14.09
CA LEU A 134 -7.25 -0.11 12.82
C LEU A 134 -6.23 -1.26 12.98
N PHE A 135 -5.09 -1.00 13.64
CA PHE A 135 -4.10 -2.04 13.94
C PHE A 135 -4.66 -3.15 14.82
N ARG A 136 -5.44 -2.79 15.85
CA ARG A 136 -6.11 -3.72 16.76
C ARG A 136 -7.06 -4.64 15.99
N ARG A 137 -7.97 -4.08 15.17
CA ARG A 137 -8.93 -4.84 14.37
C ARG A 137 -8.28 -5.82 13.41
N VAL A 138 -7.24 -5.38 12.69
CA VAL A 138 -6.49 -6.29 11.80
C VAL A 138 -5.86 -7.42 12.61
N THR A 139 -5.31 -7.10 13.79
CA THR A 139 -4.66 -8.10 14.64
C THR A 139 -5.63 -9.13 15.22
N GLU A 140 -6.83 -8.70 15.61
CA GLU A 140 -7.87 -9.61 16.11
C GLU A 140 -8.40 -10.58 15.05
N ARG A 141 -8.31 -10.22 13.77
CA ARG A 141 -8.75 -11.07 12.66
C ARG A 141 -7.69 -12.04 12.15
N MET A 142 -6.43 -11.88 12.55
CA MET A 142 -5.36 -12.77 12.10
C MET A 142 -5.55 -14.20 12.63
N GLY A 143 -5.44 -15.18 11.73
CA GLY A 143 -5.72 -16.59 12.00
C GLY A 143 -7.21 -16.94 12.10
N GLY A 144 -8.10 -15.99 11.81
CA GLY A 144 -9.56 -16.18 11.88
C GLY A 144 -10.24 -16.23 10.51
N PRO A 145 -11.57 -16.49 10.45
CA PRO A 145 -12.33 -16.58 9.20
C PRO A 145 -12.39 -15.28 8.38
N LEU A 146 -12.17 -14.13 9.03
CA LEU A 146 -12.17 -12.80 8.41
C LEU A 146 -10.75 -12.25 8.21
N GLU A 147 -9.73 -13.11 8.29
CA GLU A 147 -8.36 -12.69 8.07
C GLU A 147 -8.19 -12.03 6.69
N GLY A 148 -7.51 -10.88 6.67
CA GLY A 148 -7.28 -10.11 5.45
C GLY A 148 -8.53 -9.42 4.89
N MET A 149 -9.69 -9.52 5.55
CA MET A 149 -10.88 -8.77 5.19
C MET A 149 -10.94 -7.46 6.00
N PRO A 150 -11.06 -6.29 5.35
CA PRO A 150 -11.23 -5.02 6.05
C PRO A 150 -12.61 -4.91 6.70
N THR A 151 -12.71 -4.04 7.69
CA THR A 151 -13.93 -3.76 8.45
C THR A 151 -14.86 -2.90 7.61
N THR A 152 -15.85 -3.52 6.99
CA THR A 152 -16.82 -2.83 6.14
C THR A 152 -18.24 -3.33 6.36
N PRO A 153 -19.25 -2.51 6.02
CA PRO A 153 -20.61 -3.00 5.79
C PRO A 153 -20.64 -4.12 4.74
N ASP A 154 -21.66 -4.97 4.78
CA ASP A 154 -21.75 -6.18 3.96
C ASP A 154 -21.77 -5.91 2.45
N ASP A 155 -22.38 -4.81 2.03
CA ASP A 155 -22.46 -4.33 0.64
C ASP A 155 -21.17 -3.67 0.15
N HIS A 156 -20.23 -3.39 1.06
CA HIS A 156 -18.92 -2.79 0.79
C HIS A 156 -17.77 -3.75 1.11
N ARG A 157 -18.00 -5.07 1.03
CA ARG A 157 -16.93 -6.05 1.21
C ARG A 157 -16.11 -6.20 -0.08
N PRO A 158 -14.77 -6.16 -0.01
CA PRO A 158 -13.93 -6.59 -1.12
C PRO A 158 -14.28 -8.01 -1.57
N ALA A 159 -14.09 -8.30 -2.85
CA ALA A 159 -14.43 -9.60 -3.43
C ALA A 159 -13.52 -10.75 -2.94
N ALA A 160 -12.38 -10.44 -2.32
CA ALA A 160 -11.47 -11.43 -1.76
C ALA A 160 -10.62 -10.84 -0.62
N PRO A 161 -10.04 -11.67 0.26
CA PRO A 161 -9.09 -11.23 1.27
C PRO A 161 -7.83 -10.59 0.69
N ALA A 162 -7.26 -9.64 1.41
CA ALA A 162 -6.07 -8.88 1.03
C ALA A 162 -4.90 -9.76 0.56
N GLY A 163 -4.63 -10.90 1.21
CA GLY A 163 -3.56 -11.82 0.78
C GLY A 163 -3.79 -12.42 -0.61
N VAL A 164 -5.04 -12.74 -0.95
CA VAL A 164 -5.41 -13.23 -2.28
C VAL A 164 -5.31 -12.10 -3.31
N LEU A 165 -5.75 -10.90 -2.95
CA LEU A 165 -5.65 -9.73 -3.82
C LEU A 165 -4.19 -9.37 -4.11
N LEU A 166 -3.33 -9.41 -3.09
CA LEU A 166 -1.89 -9.20 -3.25
C LEU A 166 -1.31 -10.20 -4.25
N ALA A 167 -1.61 -11.50 -4.11
CA ALA A 167 -1.14 -12.53 -5.04
C ALA A 167 -1.58 -12.28 -6.49
N ARG A 168 -2.80 -11.75 -6.69
CA ARG A 168 -3.31 -11.40 -8.04
C ARG A 168 -2.60 -10.20 -8.65
N VAL A 169 -2.33 -9.17 -7.87
CA VAL A 169 -1.70 -7.94 -8.37
C VAL A 169 -0.18 -7.97 -8.37
N MET A 170 0.45 -8.90 -7.63
CA MET A 170 1.91 -8.95 -7.48
C MET A 170 2.64 -9.05 -8.82
N PRO A 171 2.27 -9.92 -9.78
CA PRO A 171 3.00 -10.01 -11.04
C PRO A 171 3.02 -8.69 -11.82
N VAL A 172 1.89 -7.98 -11.89
CA VAL A 172 1.83 -6.68 -12.57
C VAL A 172 2.56 -5.60 -11.77
N ALA A 173 2.43 -5.59 -10.45
CA ALA A 173 3.10 -4.63 -9.58
C ALA A 173 4.62 -4.75 -9.68
N VAL A 174 5.16 -5.97 -9.60
CA VAL A 174 6.59 -6.26 -9.79
C VAL A 174 7.03 -5.80 -11.17
N ALA A 175 6.32 -6.15 -12.24
CA ALA A 175 6.68 -5.70 -13.59
C ALA A 175 6.71 -4.16 -13.72
N CYS A 176 5.81 -3.44 -13.03
CA CYS A 176 5.84 -1.97 -12.99
C CYS A 176 7.06 -1.45 -12.21
N LEU A 177 7.33 -2.01 -11.02
CA LEU A 177 8.39 -1.57 -10.12
C LEU A 177 9.80 -1.86 -10.67
N THR A 178 9.97 -3.00 -11.35
CA THR A 178 11.27 -3.41 -11.93
C THR A 178 11.47 -2.92 -13.37
N GLY A 179 10.52 -2.15 -13.92
CA GLY A 179 10.61 -1.63 -15.29
C GLY A 179 10.38 -2.68 -16.39
N GLU A 180 9.91 -3.88 -16.06
CA GLU A 180 9.69 -4.98 -17.02
C GLU A 180 8.39 -4.85 -17.82
N ILE A 181 7.45 -4.00 -17.38
CA ILE A 181 6.12 -3.85 -17.98
C ILE A 181 6.14 -3.27 -19.41
N SER A 182 7.18 -2.51 -19.77
CA SER A 182 7.30 -1.88 -21.09
C SER A 182 8.68 -2.11 -21.72
N LYS A 183 8.73 -2.14 -23.05
CA LYS A 183 10.00 -2.27 -23.79
C LYS A 183 10.95 -1.11 -23.53
N ILE A 184 10.44 0.09 -23.30
CA ILE A 184 11.22 1.31 -23.10
C ILE A 184 11.88 1.28 -21.73
N THR A 185 11.09 1.05 -20.67
CA THR A 185 11.59 0.97 -19.29
C THR A 185 12.61 -0.17 -19.16
N LYS A 186 12.35 -1.31 -19.81
CA LYS A 186 13.24 -2.46 -19.82
C LYS A 186 14.57 -2.18 -20.53
N SER A 187 14.54 -1.60 -21.72
CA SER A 187 15.77 -1.35 -22.50
C SER A 187 16.67 -0.28 -21.87
N GLN A 188 16.07 0.67 -21.15
CA GLN A 188 16.79 1.74 -20.47
C GLN A 188 17.16 1.39 -19.01
N GLY A 189 16.72 0.23 -18.50
CA GLY A 189 16.97 -0.16 -17.11
C GLY A 189 16.31 0.75 -16.08
N PHE A 190 15.17 1.37 -16.43
CA PHE A 190 14.42 2.25 -15.54
C PHE A 190 13.60 1.42 -14.54
N ALA A 191 14.28 0.93 -13.50
CA ALA A 191 13.70 0.24 -12.36
C ALA A 191 13.72 1.14 -11.13
N ALA A 192 12.70 1.03 -10.28
CA ALA A 192 12.73 1.61 -8.95
C ALA A 192 13.51 0.70 -8.00
N SER A 193 14.27 1.30 -7.10
CA SER A 193 14.94 0.59 -6.01
C SER A 193 13.92 0.12 -4.97
N GLU A 194 14.23 -0.98 -4.27
CA GLU A 194 13.33 -1.50 -3.22
C GLU A 194 13.13 -0.52 -2.07
N SER A 195 14.13 0.32 -1.77
CA SER A 195 14.01 1.43 -0.82
C SER A 195 12.93 2.45 -1.20
N SER A 196 12.59 2.54 -2.49
CA SER A 196 11.59 3.46 -3.02
C SER A 196 10.17 2.88 -3.06
N TYR A 197 10.00 1.56 -2.85
CA TYR A 197 8.70 0.90 -3.00
C TYR A 197 7.64 1.44 -2.04
N GLN A 198 8.00 1.77 -0.80
CA GLN A 198 7.10 2.39 0.17
C GLN A 198 6.47 3.66 -0.39
N ALA A 199 7.28 4.59 -0.89
CA ALA A 199 6.79 5.86 -1.41
C ALA A 199 5.91 5.67 -2.65
N LEU A 200 6.33 4.81 -3.57
CA LEU A 200 5.60 4.52 -4.81
C LEU A 200 4.22 3.92 -4.54
N THR A 201 4.20 2.86 -3.73
CA THR A 201 2.97 2.10 -3.47
C THR A 201 2.00 2.87 -2.56
N ALA A 202 2.49 3.64 -1.59
CA ALA A 202 1.67 4.56 -0.80
C ALA A 202 1.01 5.64 -1.67
N TRP A 203 1.78 6.25 -2.58
CA TRP A 203 1.26 7.24 -3.52
C TRP A 203 0.23 6.63 -4.49
N THR A 204 0.50 5.43 -5.01
CA THR A 204 -0.47 4.70 -5.86
C THR A 204 -1.76 4.42 -5.08
N ALA A 205 -1.68 3.99 -3.82
CA ALA A 205 -2.86 3.73 -3.00
C ALA A 205 -3.67 5.02 -2.77
N ALA A 206 -3.04 6.17 -2.56
CA ALA A 206 -3.72 7.46 -2.54
C ALA A 206 -4.43 7.78 -3.86
N LYS A 207 -3.80 7.55 -5.02
CA LYS A 207 -4.46 7.74 -6.32
C LYS A 207 -5.66 6.82 -6.52
N VAL A 208 -5.56 5.57 -6.08
CA VAL A 208 -6.69 4.62 -6.10
C VAL A 208 -7.81 5.09 -5.17
N LEU A 209 -7.48 5.54 -3.96
CA LEU A 209 -8.47 6.10 -3.03
C LEU A 209 -9.23 7.26 -3.68
N ALA A 210 -8.52 8.21 -4.29
CA ALA A 210 -9.13 9.33 -4.99
C ALA A 210 -10.11 8.89 -6.10
N GLN A 211 -9.78 7.83 -6.84
CA GLN A 211 -10.67 7.25 -7.85
C GLN A 211 -11.91 6.62 -7.20
N CYS A 212 -11.71 5.84 -6.13
CA CYS A 212 -12.79 5.18 -5.39
C CYS A 212 -13.75 6.17 -4.72
N CYS A 213 -13.29 7.35 -4.32
CA CYS A 213 -14.13 8.41 -3.73
C CYS A 213 -15.26 8.90 -4.67
N SER A 214 -15.21 8.58 -5.96
CA SER A 214 -16.31 8.88 -6.90
C SER A 214 -17.55 7.99 -6.71
N VAL A 215 -17.39 6.82 -6.05
CA VAL A 215 -18.44 5.80 -5.90
C VAL A 215 -18.56 5.23 -4.48
N MET A 216 -17.67 5.65 -3.57
CA MET A 216 -17.60 5.18 -2.19
C MET A 216 -17.23 6.35 -1.25
N ALA A 217 -17.76 6.37 -0.03
CA ALA A 217 -17.42 7.40 0.95
C ALA A 217 -15.91 7.41 1.28
N PRO A 218 -15.24 8.56 1.36
CA PRO A 218 -13.79 8.63 1.60
C PRO A 218 -13.33 7.94 2.87
N GLY A 219 -14.10 8.05 3.97
CA GLY A 219 -13.80 7.37 5.23
C GLY A 219 -13.83 5.84 5.11
N LEU A 220 -14.74 5.30 4.31
CA LEU A 220 -14.81 3.87 4.04
C LEU A 220 -13.64 3.40 3.16
N ALA A 221 -13.30 4.18 2.12
CA ALA A 221 -12.14 3.93 1.27
C ALA A 221 -10.83 3.91 2.09
N LEU A 222 -10.70 4.87 3.03
CA LEU A 222 -9.58 4.97 3.95
C LEU A 222 -9.46 3.73 4.85
N VAL A 223 -10.56 3.28 5.46
CA VAL A 223 -10.56 2.07 6.30
C VAL A 223 -10.16 0.83 5.50
N ILE A 224 -10.73 0.64 4.30
CA ILE A 224 -10.40 -0.49 3.42
C ILE A 224 -8.91 -0.47 3.06
N GLY A 225 -8.41 0.68 2.62
CA GLY A 225 -7.02 0.86 2.21
C GLY A 225 -6.06 0.60 3.37
N MET A 226 -6.30 1.23 4.52
CA MET A 226 -5.39 1.18 5.64
C MET A 226 -5.38 -0.18 6.34
N GLU A 227 -6.53 -0.79 6.61
CA GLU A 227 -6.55 -2.14 7.21
C GLU A 227 -5.90 -3.19 6.29
N SER A 228 -6.07 -3.06 4.97
CA SER A 228 -5.37 -3.92 4.00
C SER A 228 -3.87 -3.67 3.98
N ALA A 229 -3.42 -2.42 4.12
CA ALA A 229 -2.00 -2.07 4.20
C ALA A 229 -1.34 -2.60 5.49
N ILE A 230 -2.02 -2.47 6.62
CA ILE A 230 -1.56 -3.05 7.88
C ILE A 230 -1.39 -4.56 7.72
N TYR A 231 -2.37 -5.25 7.14
CA TYR A 231 -2.26 -6.69 6.88
C TYR A 231 -1.08 -7.01 5.93
N GLY A 232 -0.97 -6.30 4.80
CA GLY A 232 0.09 -6.49 3.80
C GLY A 232 1.51 -6.30 4.35
N SER A 233 1.69 -5.40 5.32
CA SER A 233 2.98 -5.15 5.97
C SER A 233 3.49 -6.32 6.81
N LYS A 234 2.59 -7.20 7.24
CA LYS A 234 2.89 -8.37 8.08
C LYS A 234 3.15 -9.63 7.26
N LEU A 235 2.70 -9.66 6.00
CA LEU A 235 2.87 -10.82 5.13
C LEU A 235 4.34 -11.05 4.81
N ARG A 236 4.84 -12.26 5.04
CA ARG A 236 6.12 -12.67 4.49
C ARG A 236 5.98 -12.81 2.96
N PRO A 237 6.92 -12.30 2.15
CA PRO A 237 6.90 -12.56 0.71
C PRO A 237 7.06 -14.07 0.46
N PRO A 238 6.34 -14.66 -0.50
CA PRO A 238 6.59 -16.04 -0.89
C PRO A 238 8.02 -16.16 -1.46
N GLY A 239 8.84 -17.04 -0.86
CA GLY A 239 10.16 -17.39 -1.39
C GLY A 239 11.38 -16.68 -0.80
N ALA A 240 11.30 -16.14 0.42
CA ALA A 240 12.49 -15.75 1.22
C ALA A 240 13.02 -16.91 2.05
#